data_AF-A0A4Q3XNM8-F1
#
_entry.id   AF-A0A4Q3XNM8-F1
#
_cell.length_a   1.000
_cell.length_b   1.000
_cell.length_c   1.000
_cell.angle_alpha   90.00
_cell.angle_beta   90.00
_cell.angle_gamma   90.00
#
_symmetry.space_group_name_H-M   'P 1'
#
loop_
_entity.id
_entity.type
_entity.pdbx_description
1 polymer ?
#
loop_
_entity_poly.entity_id
_entity_poly.type
_entity_poly.pdbx_seq_one_letter_code
_entity_poly.pdbx_strand_id
1 'polypeptide(L)'
;MANAIALDIETDTSPLTDKEKAAGYTSRGLDPAITAVTAVSMYDGTDSHVFSGEERSLLTDLADRLRTSDADTVLTWNGSAFDFPFLDARMGLHDIQTPWTLVHNPDIPVKYEPTPGYLGGYDVRGLGANHVDVALVTRERTGRWCSLKMHARSEYGLHPVEVDRTKMHLLTGKQLREYVVSDAVITYEIGQRMGLLAA
;
A
#
# COMPACT_ATOMS: atom_id res chain seq x y z
N MET A 1 -3.21 -12.01 -21.94
CA MET A 1 -2.63 -12.09 -20.59
C MET A 1 -3.45 -11.11 -19.75
N ALA A 2 -3.85 -11.48 -18.54
CA ALA A 2 -4.59 -10.55 -17.68
C ALA A 2 -3.68 -9.37 -17.34
N ASN A 3 -4.20 -8.15 -17.44
CA ASN A 3 -3.43 -6.95 -17.15
C ASN A 3 -3.57 -6.65 -15.65
N ALA A 4 -2.45 -6.61 -14.94
CA ALA A 4 -2.46 -6.41 -13.49
C ALA A 4 -1.39 -5.42 -13.10
N ILE A 5 -1.65 -4.68 -12.03
CA ILE A 5 -0.68 -3.82 -11.37
C ILE A 5 -0.58 -4.21 -9.90
N ALA A 6 0.61 -4.14 -9.32
CA ALA A 6 0.78 -4.19 -7.87
C ALA A 6 1.09 -2.80 -7.35
N LEU A 7 0.44 -2.40 -6.25
CA LEU A 7 0.58 -1.11 -5.61
C LEU A 7 1.10 -1.29 -4.18
N ASP A 8 2.03 -0.43 -3.79
CA ASP A 8 2.58 -0.32 -2.44
C ASP A 8 2.84 1.14 -2.07
N ILE A 9 2.64 1.51 -0.81
CA ILE A 9 2.82 2.88 -0.30
C ILE A 9 3.84 2.94 0.84
N GLU A 10 4.55 4.06 0.90
CA GLU A 10 5.44 4.38 2.02
C GLU A 10 5.03 5.67 2.72
N THR A 11 5.03 5.63 4.05
CA THR A 11 4.58 6.71 4.91
C THR A 11 5.73 7.30 5.73
N ASP A 12 5.60 8.55 6.13
CA ASP A 12 6.63 9.21 6.94
C ASP A 12 6.78 8.52 8.31
N THR A 13 8.03 8.20 8.66
CA THR A 13 8.39 7.56 9.94
C THR A 13 9.26 8.47 10.79
N SER A 14 9.30 9.77 10.48
CA SER A 14 10.07 10.74 11.25
C SER A 14 9.58 10.81 12.71
N PRO A 15 10.46 11.14 13.67
CA PRO A 15 10.05 11.34 15.05
C PRO A 15 8.92 12.37 15.18
N LEU A 16 8.03 12.15 16.15
CA LEU A 16 6.99 13.12 16.48
C LEU A 16 7.59 14.44 16.98
N THR A 17 7.02 15.54 16.54
CA THR A 17 7.24 16.87 17.11
C THR A 17 6.66 16.96 18.51
N ASP A 18 7.12 17.92 19.32
CA ASP A 18 6.59 18.11 20.67
C ASP A 18 5.11 18.52 20.67
N LYS A 19 4.67 19.23 19.62
CA LYS A 19 3.26 19.58 19.42
C LYS A 19 2.39 18.34 19.21
N GLU A 20 2.85 17.38 18.40
CA GLU A 20 2.12 16.14 18.16
C GLU A 20 2.08 15.26 19.42
N LYS A 21 3.19 15.15 20.16
CA LYS A 21 3.20 14.44 21.44
C LYS A 21 2.22 15.08 22.44
N ALA A 22 2.20 16.41 22.52
CA ALA A 22 1.26 17.14 23.37
C ALA A 22 -0.20 16.96 22.94
N ALA A 23 -0.46 16.66 21.67
CA ALA A 23 -1.78 16.33 21.14
C ALA A 23 -2.17 14.84 21.37
N GLY A 24 -1.31 14.03 21.98
CA GLY A 24 -1.60 12.65 22.35
C GLY A 24 -1.14 11.58 21.36
N TYR A 25 -0.45 11.96 20.27
CA TYR A 25 0.10 10.98 19.33
C TYR A 25 1.30 10.23 19.94
N THR A 26 1.36 8.92 19.70
CA THR A 26 2.38 8.02 20.28
C THR A 26 3.43 7.58 19.26
N SER A 27 3.08 7.51 17.98
CA SER A 27 4.00 7.18 16.87
C SER A 27 3.57 7.84 15.56
N ARG A 28 4.50 7.92 14.59
CA ARG A 28 4.24 8.29 13.20
C ARG A 28 4.31 7.04 12.31
N GLY A 29 3.60 7.05 11.18
CA GLY A 29 3.67 6.00 10.16
C GLY A 29 2.32 5.36 9.83
N LEU A 30 1.40 5.33 10.79
CA LEU A 30 0.14 4.59 10.67
C LEU A 30 -1.13 5.46 10.82
N ASP A 31 -0.97 6.70 11.29
CA ASP A 31 -2.09 7.64 11.44
C ASP A 31 -2.09 8.69 10.32
N PRO A 32 -3.06 8.64 9.39
CA PRO A 32 -3.11 9.57 8.26
C PRO A 32 -3.46 11.00 8.68
N ALA A 33 -3.84 11.29 9.93
CA ALA A 33 -4.02 12.67 10.39
C ALA A 33 -2.69 13.43 10.50
N ILE A 34 -1.60 12.71 10.82
CA ILE A 34 -0.27 13.30 11.05
C ILE A 34 0.83 12.72 10.16
N THR A 35 0.53 11.67 9.40
CA THR A 35 1.53 10.96 8.62
C THR A 35 1.30 11.19 7.13
N ALA A 36 2.27 11.78 6.45
CA ALA A 36 2.24 11.96 5.01
C ALA A 36 2.64 10.67 4.27
N VAL A 37 2.10 10.48 3.06
CA VAL A 37 2.63 9.54 2.07
C VAL A 37 3.89 10.15 1.45
N THR A 38 4.96 9.37 1.41
CA THR A 38 6.29 9.81 0.96
C THR A 38 6.69 9.21 -0.38
N ALA A 39 6.21 8.01 -0.69
CA ALA A 39 6.36 7.38 -1.98
C ALA A 39 5.22 6.39 -2.24
N VAL A 40 4.94 6.14 -3.51
CA VAL A 40 4.05 5.06 -3.97
C VAL A 40 4.71 4.39 -5.16
N SER A 41 4.66 3.06 -5.24
CA SER A 41 5.09 2.31 -6.42
C SER A 41 3.94 1.53 -7.02
N MET A 42 3.86 1.55 -8.35
CA MET A 42 3.00 0.70 -9.16
C MET A 42 3.88 -0.16 -10.09
N TYR A 43 3.69 -1.47 -10.10
CA TYR A 43 4.42 -2.38 -10.98
C TYR A 43 3.46 -3.19 -11.85
N ASP A 44 3.64 -3.16 -13.17
CA ASP A 44 2.74 -3.80 -14.15
C ASP A 44 3.24 -5.18 -14.65
N GLY A 45 4.26 -5.74 -14.00
CA GLY A 45 4.94 -6.96 -14.44
C GLY A 45 6.09 -6.73 -15.41
N THR A 46 6.28 -5.50 -15.89
CA THR A 46 7.42 -5.12 -16.75
C THR A 46 8.19 -3.94 -16.16
N ASP A 47 7.50 -2.84 -15.87
CA ASP A 47 8.09 -1.58 -15.43
C ASP A 47 7.47 -1.09 -14.12
N SER A 48 8.28 -0.37 -13.34
CA SER A 48 7.85 0.27 -12.09
C SER A 48 7.64 1.76 -12.30
N HIS A 49 6.45 2.24 -11.93
CA HIS A 49 6.11 3.66 -11.85
C HIS A 49 6.15 4.10 -10.39
N VAL A 50 7.06 5.01 -10.07
CA VAL A 50 7.24 5.50 -8.70
C VAL A 50 6.86 6.97 -8.62
N PHE A 51 5.94 7.28 -7.72
CA PHE A 51 5.50 8.62 -7.37
C PHE A 51 6.20 9.02 -6.08
N SER A 52 6.81 10.21 -6.05
CA SER A 52 7.46 10.76 -4.86
C SER A 52 7.62 12.27 -4.97
N GLY A 53 7.89 12.93 -3.85
CA GLY A 53 8.06 14.39 -3.78
C GLY A 53 7.03 15.01 -2.84
N GLU A 54 6.52 16.18 -3.22
CA GLU A 54 5.44 16.84 -2.49
C GLU A 54 4.16 15.99 -2.56
N GLU A 55 3.50 15.79 -1.41
CA GLU A 55 2.46 14.78 -1.26
C GLU A 55 1.22 15.05 -2.11
N ARG A 56 0.73 16.29 -2.18
CA ARG A 56 -0.45 16.61 -3.00
C ARG A 56 -0.20 16.27 -4.47
N SER A 57 0.99 16.60 -4.97
CA SER A 57 1.42 16.29 -6.33
C SER A 57 1.51 14.77 -6.54
N LEU A 58 2.17 14.05 -5.63
CA LEU A 58 2.28 12.58 -5.69
C LEU A 58 0.90 11.89 -5.72
N LEU A 59 -0.03 12.31 -4.85
CA LEU A 59 -1.36 11.72 -4.78
C LEU A 59 -2.21 12.05 -6.01
N THR A 60 -2.04 13.24 -6.58
CA THR A 60 -2.72 13.64 -7.83
C THR A 60 -2.25 12.76 -8.98
N ASP A 61 -0.93 12.60 -9.15
CA ASP A 61 -0.34 11.78 -10.20
C ASP A 61 -0.74 10.31 -10.06
N LEU A 62 -0.79 9.79 -8.83
CA LEU A 62 -1.29 8.44 -8.53
C LEU A 62 -2.75 8.28 -8.94
N ALA A 63 -3.60 9.23 -8.55
CA ALA A 63 -5.03 9.18 -8.86
C ALA A 63 -5.26 9.19 -10.38
N ASP A 64 -4.56 10.06 -11.11
CA ASP A 64 -4.64 10.13 -12.57
C ASP A 64 -4.10 8.87 -13.24
N ARG A 65 -3.00 8.30 -12.73
CA ARG A 65 -2.49 7.03 -13.24
C ARG A 65 -3.49 5.91 -13.06
N LEU A 66 -4.11 5.79 -11.89
CA LEU A 66 -5.10 4.73 -11.63
C LEU A 66 -6.36 4.90 -12.50
N ARG A 67 -6.85 6.12 -12.73
CA ARG A 67 -8.02 6.38 -13.61
C ARG A 67 -7.77 5.97 -15.06
N THR A 68 -6.54 6.12 -15.52
CA THR A 68 -6.15 5.88 -16.92
C THR A 68 -5.52 4.50 -17.12
N SER A 69 -5.37 3.72 -16.05
CA SER A 69 -4.82 2.37 -16.09
C SER A 69 -5.77 1.46 -16.85
N ASP A 70 -5.22 0.63 -17.72
CA ASP A 70 -5.92 -0.44 -18.44
C ASP A 70 -5.85 -1.78 -17.69
N ALA A 71 -5.46 -1.76 -16.42
CA ALA A 71 -5.31 -2.94 -15.60
C ALA A 71 -6.69 -3.49 -15.21
N ASP A 72 -6.85 -4.80 -15.33
CA ASP A 72 -8.04 -5.51 -14.87
C ASP A 72 -7.97 -5.81 -13.37
N THR A 73 -6.75 -5.87 -12.81
CA THR A 73 -6.49 -6.23 -11.41
C THR A 73 -5.50 -5.28 -10.74
N VAL A 74 -5.80 -4.85 -9.51
CA VAL A 74 -4.87 -4.16 -8.61
C VAL A 74 -4.54 -5.05 -7.42
N LEU A 75 -3.29 -5.45 -7.32
CA LEU A 75 -2.74 -6.25 -6.24
C LEU A 75 -2.15 -5.33 -5.17
N THR A 76 -2.36 -5.69 -3.90
CA THR A 76 -1.71 -5.04 -2.76
C THR A 76 -1.32 -6.09 -1.73
N TRP A 77 -0.44 -5.73 -0.80
CA TRP A 77 -0.20 -6.54 0.38
C TRP A 77 -0.79 -5.84 1.61
N ASN A 78 -1.93 -6.31 2.12
CA ASN A 78 -2.69 -5.70 3.22
C ASN A 78 -3.37 -4.36 2.85
N GLY A 79 -3.62 -4.12 1.56
CA GLY A 79 -4.21 -2.88 1.07
C GLY A 79 -5.68 -2.68 1.39
N SER A 80 -6.45 -3.74 1.66
CA SER A 80 -7.85 -3.61 2.08
C SER A 80 -8.00 -2.94 3.45
N ALA A 81 -6.99 -3.07 4.32
CA ALA A 81 -7.04 -2.57 5.69
C ALA A 81 -6.08 -1.39 5.94
N PHE A 82 -5.08 -1.18 5.08
CA PHE A 82 -4.09 -0.13 5.24
C PHE A 82 -4.01 0.81 4.04
N ASP A 83 -3.45 0.37 2.91
CA ASP A 83 -3.06 1.24 1.78
C ASP A 83 -4.21 2.11 1.29
N PHE A 84 -5.35 1.50 0.94
CA PHE A 84 -6.48 2.24 0.40
C PHE A 84 -7.18 3.15 1.42
N PRO A 85 -7.50 2.69 2.65
CA PRO A 85 -7.97 3.58 3.71
C PRO A 85 -7.01 4.74 4.00
N PHE A 86 -5.70 4.49 4.01
CA PHE A 86 -4.70 5.51 4.27
C PHE A 86 -4.65 6.54 3.13
N LEU A 87 -4.60 6.07 1.88
CA LEU A 87 -4.64 6.92 0.69
C LEU A 87 -5.94 7.75 0.63
N ASP A 88 -7.10 7.14 0.92
CA ASP A 88 -8.39 7.83 0.93
C ASP A 88 -8.43 8.98 1.94
N ALA A 89 -7.94 8.74 3.16
CA ALA A 89 -7.82 9.80 4.17
C ALA A 89 -6.86 10.92 3.74
N ARG A 90 -5.68 10.57 3.19
CA ARG A 90 -4.69 11.57 2.76
C ARG A 90 -5.16 12.36 1.55
N MET A 91 -5.80 11.71 0.58
CA MET A 91 -6.42 12.40 -0.56
C MET A 91 -7.52 13.36 -0.11
N GLY A 92 -8.35 12.94 0.86
CA GLY A 92 -9.37 13.79 1.47
C GLY A 92 -8.79 15.06 2.13
N LEU A 93 -7.65 14.96 2.81
CA LEU A 93 -6.97 16.13 3.42
C LEU A 93 -6.42 17.13 2.38
N HIS A 94 -6.23 16.69 1.14
CA HIS A 94 -5.69 17.51 0.04
C HIS A 94 -6.75 17.93 -1.00
N ASP A 95 -8.03 17.68 -0.70
CA ASP A 95 -9.17 17.88 -1.61
C ASP A 95 -9.01 17.16 -2.96
N ILE A 96 -8.36 15.98 -2.95
CA ILE A 96 -8.18 15.13 -4.12
C ILE A 96 -9.31 14.11 -4.16
N GLN A 97 -10.05 14.07 -5.27
CA GLN A 97 -11.05 13.02 -5.48
C GLN A 97 -10.35 11.67 -5.66
N THR A 98 -10.74 10.66 -4.89
CA THR A 98 -10.25 9.29 -5.07
C THR A 98 -10.85 8.66 -6.34
N PRO A 99 -10.08 7.85 -7.09
CA PRO A 99 -10.62 7.07 -8.23
C PRO A 99 -11.29 5.76 -7.79
N TRP A 100 -11.53 5.60 -6.49
CA TRP A 100 -12.20 4.44 -5.90
C TRP A 100 -13.26 4.88 -4.89
N THR A 101 -14.03 3.92 -4.42
CA THR A 101 -14.90 4.05 -3.25
C THR A 101 -14.62 2.89 -2.32
N LEU A 102 -14.45 3.20 -1.04
CA LEU A 102 -14.24 2.20 0.00
C LEU A 102 -15.58 1.77 0.58
N VAL A 103 -15.86 0.48 0.52
CA VAL A 103 -17.05 -0.12 1.16
C VAL A 103 -16.58 -0.97 2.32
N HIS A 104 -16.93 -0.57 3.55
CA HIS A 104 -16.55 -1.33 4.74
C HIS A 104 -17.11 -2.76 4.64
N ASN A 105 -16.23 -3.73 4.81
CA ASN A 105 -16.56 -5.14 4.75
C ASN A 105 -16.11 -5.82 6.06
N PRO A 106 -17.03 -6.10 7.00
CA PRO A 106 -16.68 -6.68 8.30
C PRO A 106 -16.15 -8.12 8.20
N ASP A 107 -16.34 -8.78 7.05
CA ASP A 107 -15.83 -10.13 6.81
C ASP A 107 -14.36 -10.11 6.41
N ILE A 108 -13.79 -8.94 6.07
CA ILE A 108 -12.35 -8.79 5.83
C ILE A 108 -11.63 -8.73 7.19
N PRO A 109 -10.88 -9.77 7.56
CA PRO A 109 -10.12 -9.79 8.80
C PRO A 109 -8.96 -8.79 8.72
N VAL A 110 -8.78 -7.99 9.76
CA VAL A 110 -7.62 -7.09 9.83
C VAL A 110 -6.41 -7.80 10.43
N LYS A 111 -5.24 -7.57 9.84
CA LYS A 111 -3.96 -8.08 10.35
C LYS A 111 -3.40 -7.24 11.50
N TYR A 112 -3.70 -5.94 11.48
CA TYR A 112 -3.26 -4.93 12.45
C TYR A 112 -4.46 -4.10 12.92
N GLU A 113 -4.24 -3.17 13.85
CA GLU A 113 -5.25 -2.15 14.16
C GLU A 113 -5.65 -1.40 12.88
N PRO A 114 -6.95 -1.14 12.64
CA PRO A 114 -7.40 -0.39 11.48
C PRO A 114 -6.79 1.01 11.42
N THR A 115 -6.63 1.53 10.21
CA THR A 115 -6.26 2.94 9.99
C THR A 115 -7.21 3.86 10.78
N PRO A 116 -6.70 4.83 11.58
CA PRO A 116 -7.54 5.73 12.34
C PRO A 116 -8.62 6.42 11.48
N GLY A 117 -9.87 6.40 11.97
CA GLY A 117 -11.05 6.86 11.22
C GLY A 117 -11.76 5.79 10.39
N TYR A 118 -11.19 4.60 10.28
CA TYR A 118 -11.76 3.45 9.56
C TYR A 118 -12.11 2.30 10.52
N LEU A 119 -13.05 1.46 10.09
CA LEU A 119 -13.67 0.43 10.93
C LEU A 119 -12.98 -0.94 10.85
N GLY A 120 -12.20 -1.19 9.79
CA GLY A 120 -11.69 -2.53 9.51
C GLY A 120 -11.15 -2.65 8.08
N GLY A 121 -11.42 -3.78 7.44
CA GLY A 121 -11.12 -3.99 6.03
C GLY A 121 -12.21 -3.43 5.10
N TYR A 122 -11.80 -3.05 3.89
CA TYR A 122 -12.67 -2.43 2.90
C TYR A 122 -12.54 -3.13 1.55
N ASP A 123 -13.68 -3.32 0.89
CA ASP A 123 -13.69 -3.57 -0.55
C ASP A 123 -13.35 -2.25 -1.26
N VAL A 124 -12.46 -2.32 -2.23
CA VAL A 124 -12.12 -1.18 -3.09
C VAL A 124 -12.88 -1.31 -4.40
N ARG A 125 -13.78 -0.36 -4.66
CA ARG A 125 -14.67 -0.39 -5.84
C ARG A 125 -14.45 0.83 -6.70
N GLY A 126 -14.88 0.78 -7.96
CA GLY A 126 -14.84 1.94 -8.86
C GLY A 126 -13.50 2.21 -9.54
N LEU A 127 -12.45 1.43 -9.24
CA LEU A 127 -11.14 1.52 -9.90
C LEU A 127 -11.14 1.24 -11.41
N GLY A 128 -12.23 0.66 -11.94
CA GLY A 128 -12.20 0.02 -13.26
C GLY A 128 -11.46 -1.32 -13.29
N ALA A 129 -10.95 -1.75 -12.14
CA ALA A 129 -10.20 -2.98 -11.90
C ALA A 129 -10.71 -3.69 -10.64
N ASN A 130 -10.49 -5.00 -10.55
CA ASN A 130 -10.67 -5.78 -9.34
C ASN A 130 -9.53 -5.51 -8.36
N HIS A 131 -9.83 -5.28 -7.10
CA HIS A 131 -8.80 -5.21 -6.06
C HIS A 131 -8.61 -6.59 -5.42
N VAL A 132 -7.34 -7.02 -5.34
CA VAL A 132 -6.94 -8.26 -4.69
C VAL A 132 -5.91 -7.96 -3.62
N ASP A 133 -6.29 -8.16 -2.37
CA ASP A 133 -5.35 -8.13 -1.24
C ASP A 133 -4.66 -9.49 -1.11
N VAL A 134 -3.41 -9.54 -1.58
CA VAL A 134 -2.59 -10.76 -1.60
C VAL A 134 -2.34 -11.28 -0.19
N ALA A 135 -2.27 -10.41 0.82
CA ALA A 135 -2.07 -10.83 2.20
C ALA A 135 -3.28 -11.61 2.73
N LEU A 136 -4.50 -11.21 2.34
CA LEU A 136 -5.73 -11.93 2.68
C LEU A 136 -5.75 -13.32 2.03
N VAL A 137 -5.49 -13.39 0.73
CA VAL A 137 -5.47 -14.68 0.02
C VAL A 137 -4.37 -15.60 0.59
N THR A 138 -3.19 -15.05 0.92
CA THR A 138 -2.13 -15.81 1.58
C THR A 138 -2.58 -16.32 2.95
N ARG A 139 -3.26 -15.50 3.75
CA ARG A 139 -3.81 -15.92 5.05
C ARG A 139 -4.84 -17.03 4.89
N GLU A 140 -5.74 -16.94 3.91
CA GLU A 140 -6.74 -17.98 3.64
C GLU A 140 -6.10 -19.32 3.25
N ARG A 141 -5.05 -19.28 2.41
CA ARG A 141 -4.36 -20.50 1.97
C ARG A 141 -3.46 -21.11 3.04
N THR A 142 -2.85 -20.30 3.89
CA THR A 142 -1.84 -20.76 4.87
C THR A 142 -2.37 -20.87 6.30
N GLY A 143 -3.56 -20.31 6.57
CA GLY A 143 -4.15 -20.24 7.90
C GLY A 143 -3.47 -19.25 8.86
N ARG A 144 -2.50 -18.44 8.40
CA ARG A 144 -1.73 -17.52 9.24
C ARG A 144 -1.43 -16.20 8.56
N TRP A 145 -1.32 -15.14 9.36
CA TRP A 145 -0.75 -13.88 8.90
C TRP A 145 0.77 -13.97 8.79
N CYS A 146 1.34 -13.30 7.78
CA CYS A 146 2.79 -13.15 7.60
C CYS A 146 3.13 -11.76 7.06
N SER A 147 4.37 -11.33 7.17
CA SER A 147 4.86 -10.15 6.46
C SER A 147 5.19 -10.50 5.00
N LEU A 148 5.07 -9.53 4.10
CA LEU A 148 5.46 -9.65 2.69
C LEU A 148 6.86 -10.23 2.57
N LYS A 149 7.81 -9.59 3.27
CA LYS A 149 9.23 -9.95 3.26
C LYS A 149 9.49 -11.39 3.70
N MET A 150 8.85 -11.82 4.79
CA MET A 150 8.97 -13.19 5.30
C MET A 150 8.38 -14.20 4.32
N HIS A 151 7.18 -13.95 3.80
CA HIS A 151 6.49 -14.84 2.88
C HIS A 151 7.25 -15.00 1.56
N ALA A 152 7.69 -13.88 0.99
CA ALA A 152 8.51 -13.82 -0.21
C ALA A 152 9.76 -14.69 -0.11
N ARG A 153 10.51 -14.59 1.00
CA ARG A 153 11.70 -15.40 1.25
C ARG A 153 11.38 -16.89 1.42
N SER A 154 10.45 -17.19 2.33
CA SER A 154 10.23 -18.56 2.80
C SER A 154 9.51 -19.44 1.78
N GLU A 155 8.54 -18.89 1.05
CA GLU A 155 7.70 -19.68 0.14
C GLU A 155 8.14 -19.58 -1.33
N TYR A 156 8.82 -18.48 -1.70
CA TYR A 156 9.13 -18.18 -3.10
C TYR A 156 10.61 -17.97 -3.42
N GLY A 157 11.48 -17.98 -2.40
CA GLY A 157 12.91 -17.74 -2.57
C GLY A 157 13.24 -16.34 -3.08
N LEU A 158 12.35 -15.37 -2.86
CA LEU A 158 12.53 -13.98 -3.30
C LEU A 158 13.39 -13.19 -2.30
N HIS A 159 14.06 -12.16 -2.80
CA HIS A 159 15.02 -11.36 -2.04
C HIS A 159 14.55 -9.90 -1.96
N PRO A 160 13.55 -9.59 -1.12
CA PRO A 160 13.11 -8.21 -0.93
C PRO A 160 14.23 -7.33 -0.41
N VAL A 161 14.23 -6.07 -0.84
CA VAL A 161 14.99 -5.01 -0.18
C VAL A 161 14.45 -4.85 1.24
N GLU A 162 15.34 -4.83 2.24
CA GLU A 162 14.98 -4.59 3.64
C GLU A 162 15.68 -3.35 4.16
N VAL A 163 14.95 -2.56 4.95
CA VAL A 163 15.43 -1.35 5.60
C VAL A 163 15.06 -1.38 7.08
N ASP A 164 15.75 -0.58 7.89
CA ASP A 164 15.34 -0.34 9.27
C ASP A 164 14.07 0.53 9.27
N ARG A 165 12.93 -0.08 9.56
CA ARG A 165 11.61 0.58 9.56
C ARG A 165 11.52 1.76 10.54
N THR A 166 12.38 1.79 11.56
CA THR A 166 12.44 2.91 12.54
C THR A 166 13.22 4.12 12.01
N LYS A 167 13.88 3.98 10.85
CA LYS A 167 14.77 4.97 10.26
C LYS A 167 14.47 5.23 8.78
N MET A 168 13.26 4.91 8.31
CA MET A 168 12.93 5.09 6.89
C MET A 168 12.98 6.56 6.46
N HIS A 169 12.66 7.49 7.36
CA HIS A 169 12.82 8.93 7.17
C HIS A 169 14.29 9.37 6.94
N LEU A 170 15.27 8.51 7.18
CA LEU A 170 16.69 8.76 6.91
C LEU A 170 17.16 8.19 5.56
N LEU A 171 16.29 7.46 4.84
CA LEU A 171 16.64 6.91 3.54
C LEU A 171 16.85 8.04 2.52
N THR A 172 17.88 7.89 1.69
CA THR A 172 18.00 8.72 0.50
C THR A 172 16.84 8.45 -0.46
N GLY A 173 16.52 9.41 -1.33
CA GLY A 173 15.47 9.22 -2.34
C GLY A 173 15.71 7.99 -3.24
N LYS A 174 16.98 7.61 -3.47
CA LYS A 174 17.32 6.37 -4.19
C LYS A 174 16.97 5.12 -3.38
N GLN A 175 17.34 5.06 -2.10
CA GLN A 175 17.04 3.91 -1.25
C GLN A 175 15.54 3.74 -1.01
N LEU A 176 14.80 4.84 -0.79
CA LEU A 176 13.35 4.81 -0.66
C LEU A 176 12.70 4.26 -1.94
N ARG A 177 13.15 4.74 -3.12
CA ARG A 177 12.70 4.23 -4.42
C ARG A 177 12.97 2.74 -4.58
N GLU A 178 14.19 2.27 -4.27
CA GLU A 178 14.55 0.85 -4.38
C GLU A 178 13.69 -0.02 -3.44
N TYR A 179 13.39 0.48 -2.24
CA TYR A 179 12.57 -0.22 -1.26
C TYR A 179 11.11 -0.37 -1.70
N VAL A 180 10.42 0.74 -2.03
CA VAL A 180 9.00 0.72 -2.43
C VAL A 180 8.79 -0.03 -3.76
N VAL A 181 9.74 0.06 -4.69
CA VAL A 181 9.72 -0.75 -5.92
C VAL A 181 9.82 -2.23 -5.60
N SER A 182 10.73 -2.60 -4.69
CA SER A 182 10.88 -4.00 -4.28
C SER A 182 9.59 -4.57 -3.71
N ASP A 183 8.79 -3.79 -2.98
CA ASP A 183 7.54 -4.29 -2.39
C ASP A 183 6.41 -4.42 -3.42
N ALA A 184 6.27 -3.46 -4.33
CA ALA A 184 5.33 -3.59 -5.45
C ALA A 184 5.69 -4.81 -6.35
N VAL A 185 6.96 -4.97 -6.72
CA VAL A 185 7.42 -6.10 -7.55
C VAL A 185 7.14 -7.44 -6.87
N ILE A 186 7.46 -7.56 -5.59
CA ILE A 186 7.27 -8.83 -4.87
C ILE A 186 5.79 -9.14 -4.66
N THR A 187 4.97 -8.13 -4.39
CA THR A 187 3.51 -8.30 -4.32
C THR A 187 2.97 -8.83 -5.65
N TYR A 188 3.42 -8.27 -6.78
CA TYR A 188 3.06 -8.75 -8.11
C TYR A 188 3.53 -10.19 -8.35
N GLU A 189 4.80 -10.51 -8.07
CA GLU A 189 5.36 -11.84 -8.27
C GLU A 189 4.62 -12.91 -7.46
N ILE A 190 4.29 -12.61 -6.20
CA ILE A 190 3.49 -13.52 -5.36
C ILE A 190 2.09 -13.68 -5.96
N GLY A 191 1.44 -12.58 -6.32
CA GLY A 191 0.13 -12.61 -6.98
C GLY A 191 0.14 -13.46 -8.25
N GLN A 192 1.16 -13.31 -9.09
CA GLN A 192 1.37 -14.11 -10.29
C GLN A 192 1.52 -15.59 -9.97
N ARG A 193 2.41 -15.96 -9.05
CA ARG A 193 2.66 -17.36 -8.66
C ARG A 193 1.45 -18.00 -7.97
N MET A 194 0.59 -17.19 -7.36
CA MET A 194 -0.66 -17.64 -6.76
C MET A 194 -1.83 -17.73 -7.75
N GLY A 195 -1.64 -17.27 -9.00
CA GLY A 195 -2.66 -17.27 -10.05
C GLY A 195 -3.70 -16.15 -9.91
N LEU A 196 -3.33 -15.01 -9.34
CA LEU A 196 -4.25 -13.93 -8.95
C LEU A 196 -4.36 -12.77 -9.97
N LEU A 197 -3.62 -12.81 -11.09
CA LEU A 197 -3.60 -11.68 -12.03
C LEU A 197 -4.93 -11.47 -12.79
N ALA A 198 -5.78 -12.49 -12.84
CA ALA A 198 -7.05 -12.49 -13.56
C ALA A 198 -8.27 -12.63 -12.63
N ALA A 199 -8.07 -12.43 -11.33
CA ALA A 199 -9.09 -12.67 -10.30
C ALA A 199 -10.13 -11.54 -10.24
#